data_AF-A0A1G6QFZ0-F1
#
_entry.id   AF-A0A1G6QFZ0-F1
#
_cell.length_a   1.000
_cell.length_b   1.000
_cell.length_c   1.000
_cell.angle_alpha   90.00
_cell.angle_beta   90.00
_cell.angle_gamma   90.00
#
_symmetry.space_group_name_H-M   'P 1'
#
loop_
_entity.id
_entity.type
_entity.pdbx_description
1 polymer ?
#
loop_
_entity_poly.entity_id
_entity_poly.type
_entity_poly.pdbx_seq_one_letter_code
_entity_poly.pdbx_strand_id
1 'polypeptide(L)'
;MPHLTLHTPLGELTVFEEDGAIIALEWGRAYGSENAPPTASLREAAEQLHDYFDGRRSHFDLPVAPQGSAFRQSVWAALCRIPPGETRSYSEIAAEIGCRSPRAIGQANGANPIPIIIPCHRVVAAKGAIGGYSGEGGIATKRFLLALEARGVSREEAGTLPLSRFSLRPPAAPQGTPR
;
A
#
# COMPACT_ATOMS: atom_id res chain seq x y z
N MET A 1 -7.14 17.25 9.78
CA MET A 1 -6.37 16.61 8.70
C MET A 1 -7.29 16.44 7.52
N PRO A 2 -6.95 16.99 6.33
CA PRO A 2 -7.74 16.80 5.12
C PRO A 2 -7.96 15.31 4.85
N HIS A 3 -9.20 14.94 4.55
CA HIS A 3 -9.54 13.56 4.21
C HIS A 3 -10.73 13.49 3.27
N LEU A 4 -10.86 12.34 2.61
CA LEU A 4 -11.97 12.05 1.71
C LEU A 4 -12.44 10.61 1.92
N THR A 5 -13.73 10.43 2.16
CA THR A 5 -14.36 9.11 2.24
C THR A 5 -14.89 8.69 0.87
N LEU A 6 -14.56 7.48 0.45
CA LEU A 6 -15.01 6.84 -0.78
C LEU A 6 -15.95 5.68 -0.49
N HIS A 7 -16.93 5.48 -1.35
CA HIS A 7 -17.71 4.24 -1.39
C HIS A 7 -17.05 3.26 -2.35
N THR A 8 -16.69 2.07 -1.85
CA THR A 8 -15.96 1.06 -2.64
C THR A 8 -16.62 -0.31 -2.51
N PRO A 9 -16.27 -1.30 -3.34
CA PRO A 9 -16.71 -2.68 -3.17
C PRO A 9 -16.34 -3.31 -1.82
N LEU A 10 -15.38 -2.72 -1.09
CA LEU A 10 -14.97 -3.16 0.26
C LEU A 10 -15.68 -2.38 1.38
N GLY A 11 -16.64 -1.52 1.06
CA GLY A 11 -17.26 -0.60 2.00
C GLY A 11 -16.69 0.81 1.89
N GLU A 12 -16.93 1.61 2.92
CA GLU A 12 -16.37 2.96 2.99
C GLU A 12 -14.87 2.88 3.29
N LEU A 13 -14.06 3.64 2.55
CA LEU A 13 -12.63 3.82 2.83
C LEU A 13 -12.34 5.31 2.91
N THR A 14 -11.57 5.73 3.92
CA THR A 14 -11.16 7.12 4.08
C THR A 14 -9.69 7.26 3.77
N VAL A 15 -9.35 8.18 2.85
CA VAL A 15 -7.97 8.57 2.55
C VAL A 15 -7.62 9.85 3.30
N PHE A 16 -6.46 9.87 3.94
CA PHE A 16 -5.95 11.03 4.66
C PHE A 16 -4.67 11.58 4.03
N GLU A 17 -4.56 12.90 4.03
CA GLU A 17 -3.44 13.64 3.46
C GLU A 17 -2.79 14.59 4.48
N GLU A 18 -1.48 14.75 4.33
CA GLU A 18 -0.71 15.85 4.90
C GLU A 18 0.26 16.39 3.84
N ASP A 19 0.31 17.71 3.67
CA ASP A 19 1.20 18.42 2.73
C ASP A 19 1.22 17.84 1.30
N GLY A 20 0.06 17.43 0.79
CA GLY A 20 -0.09 16.87 -0.55
C GLY A 20 0.29 15.40 -0.70
N ALA A 21 0.70 14.72 0.38
CA ALA A 21 1.03 13.29 0.39
C ALA A 21 0.00 12.46 1.17
N ILE A 22 -0.30 11.26 0.68
CA ILE A 22 -1.17 10.31 1.36
C ILE A 22 -0.42 9.68 2.52
N ILE A 23 -1.00 9.74 3.72
CA ILE A 23 -0.37 9.27 4.95
C ILE A 23 -1.11 8.09 5.59
N ALA A 24 -2.41 7.96 5.31
CA ALA A 24 -3.23 6.86 5.79
C ALA A 24 -4.38 6.53 4.82
N LEU A 25 -4.80 5.27 4.81
CA LEU A 25 -6.02 4.79 4.20
C LEU A 25 -6.72 3.86 5.20
N GLU A 26 -7.84 4.31 5.74
CA GLU A 26 -8.55 3.61 6.82
C GLU A 26 -9.90 3.07 6.35
N TRP A 27 -10.40 2.06 7.04
CA TRP A 27 -11.72 1.51 6.78
C TRP A 27 -12.79 2.28 7.55
N GLY A 28 -13.95 2.43 6.92
CA GLY A 28 -15.04 3.25 7.42
C GLY A 28 -14.91 4.71 7.04
N ARG A 29 -15.91 5.47 7.48
CA ARG A 29 -16.03 6.92 7.29
C ARG A 29 -15.36 7.68 8.42
N ALA A 30 -14.55 8.66 8.05
CA ALA A 30 -14.14 9.72 8.96
C ALA A 30 -15.06 10.95 8.83
N TYR A 31 -15.09 11.74 9.91
CA TYR A 31 -15.86 12.96 10.02
C TYR A 31 -14.95 14.16 10.28
N GLY A 32 -15.44 15.37 10.00
CA GLY A 32 -14.75 16.62 10.31
C GLY A 32 -14.03 17.29 9.12
N SER A 33 -14.17 16.77 7.90
CA SER A 33 -13.69 17.39 6.65
C SER A 33 -14.80 17.68 5.63
N GLU A 34 -16.06 17.51 6.00
CA GLU A 34 -17.20 17.55 5.07
C GLU A 34 -17.45 18.94 4.49
N ASN A 35 -17.06 19.98 5.22
CA ASN A 35 -17.30 21.37 4.84
C ASN A 35 -16.13 22.00 4.06
N ALA A 36 -15.02 21.28 3.89
CA ALA A 36 -13.89 21.74 3.11
C ALA A 36 -13.89 21.01 1.75
N PRO A 37 -13.65 21.72 0.63
CA PRO A 37 -13.46 21.03 -0.64
C PRO A 37 -12.24 20.11 -0.54
N PRO A 38 -12.28 18.91 -1.14
CA PRO A 38 -11.12 18.03 -1.17
C PRO A 38 -9.90 18.73 -1.76
N THR A 39 -8.71 18.38 -1.31
CA THR A 39 -7.46 18.84 -1.92
C THR A 39 -7.29 18.22 -3.31
N ALA A 40 -6.28 18.68 -4.07
CA ALA A 40 -5.95 18.06 -5.36
C ALA A 40 -5.48 16.61 -5.18
N SER A 41 -4.62 16.34 -4.19
CA SER A 41 -4.09 14.99 -3.94
C SER A 41 -5.18 14.02 -3.45
N LEU A 42 -6.17 14.46 -2.66
CA LEU A 42 -7.32 13.62 -2.30
C LEU A 42 -8.23 13.31 -3.50
N ARG A 43 -8.45 14.27 -4.42
CA ARG A 43 -9.21 14.00 -5.66
C ARG A 43 -8.49 12.98 -6.54
N GLU A 44 -7.20 13.16 -6.74
CA GLU A 44 -6.38 12.22 -7.52
C GLU A 44 -6.39 10.82 -6.88
N ALA A 45 -6.22 10.73 -5.55
CA ALA A 45 -6.29 9.45 -4.84
C ALA A 45 -7.66 8.78 -5.01
N ALA A 46 -8.74 9.56 -4.96
CA ALA A 46 -10.08 9.04 -5.16
C ALA A 46 -10.33 8.51 -6.57
N GLU A 47 -9.90 9.25 -7.59
CA GLU A 47 -9.99 8.84 -9.00
C GLU A 47 -9.22 7.54 -9.24
N GLN A 48 -7.97 7.46 -8.78
CA GLN A 48 -7.15 6.25 -8.95
C GLN A 48 -7.69 5.05 -8.18
N LEU A 49 -8.27 5.25 -6.98
CA LEU A 49 -8.91 4.17 -6.22
C LEU A 49 -10.16 3.65 -6.93
N HIS A 50 -11.00 4.53 -7.48
CA HIS A 50 -12.14 4.10 -8.30
C HIS A 50 -11.68 3.33 -9.54
N ASP A 51 -10.70 3.85 -10.28
CA ASP A 51 -10.13 3.16 -11.45
C ASP A 51 -9.57 1.78 -11.08
N TYR A 52 -8.91 1.67 -9.92
CA TYR A 52 -8.38 0.41 -9.42
C TYR A 52 -9.50 -0.60 -9.14
N PHE A 53 -10.55 -0.19 -8.41
CA PHE A 53 -11.69 -1.06 -8.11
C PHE A 53 -12.51 -1.45 -9.34
N ASP A 54 -12.55 -0.59 -10.36
CA ASP A 54 -13.14 -0.89 -11.67
C ASP A 54 -12.27 -1.81 -12.53
N GLY A 55 -11.03 -2.10 -12.11
CA GLY A 55 -10.05 -2.86 -12.88
C GLY A 55 -9.49 -2.12 -14.10
N ARG A 56 -9.65 -0.79 -14.15
CA ARG A 56 -9.10 0.11 -15.19
C ARG A 56 -7.66 0.53 -14.90
N ARG A 57 -7.17 0.28 -13.68
CA ARG A 57 -5.83 0.62 -13.21
C ARG A 57 -5.26 -0.49 -12.35
N SER A 58 -3.96 -0.72 -12.45
CA SER A 58 -3.23 -1.72 -11.66
C SER A 58 -2.15 -1.12 -10.74
N HIS A 59 -1.77 0.14 -10.95
CA HIS A 59 -0.74 0.85 -10.17
C HIS A 59 -1.21 2.25 -9.74
N PHE A 60 -0.70 2.72 -8.60
CA PHE A 60 -0.97 4.06 -8.09
C PHE A 60 0.22 4.99 -8.37
N ASP A 61 -0.06 6.16 -8.95
CA ASP A 61 0.89 7.27 -9.06
C ASP A 61 0.46 8.37 -8.09
N LEU A 62 0.73 8.13 -6.80
CA LEU A 62 0.36 9.01 -5.71
C LEU A 62 1.57 9.27 -4.81
N PRO A 63 1.81 10.51 -4.36
CA PRO A 63 2.79 10.77 -3.31
C PRO A 63 2.31 10.11 -2.02
N VAL A 64 3.14 9.24 -1.45
CA VAL A 64 2.87 8.57 -0.16
C VAL A 64 3.94 8.90 0.86
N ALA A 65 3.53 9.16 2.10
CA ALA A 65 4.42 9.48 3.23
C ALA A 65 3.99 8.73 4.50
N PRO A 66 3.99 7.37 4.50
CA PRO A 66 3.52 6.59 5.64
C PRO A 66 4.43 6.78 6.86
N GLN A 67 3.84 7.03 8.03
CA GLN A 67 4.57 7.19 9.29
C GLN A 67 4.90 5.84 9.92
N GLY A 68 6.18 5.61 10.25
CA GLY A 68 6.64 4.37 10.88
C GLY A 68 8.14 4.34 11.11
N SER A 69 8.64 3.30 11.79
CA SER A 69 10.09 3.10 11.97
C SER A 69 10.81 2.90 10.63
N ALA A 70 12.11 3.17 10.58
CA ALA A 70 12.91 2.95 9.38
C ALA A 70 12.80 1.52 8.82
N PHE A 71 12.68 0.52 9.71
CA PHE A 71 12.43 -0.87 9.32
C PHE A 71 11.05 -1.06 8.66
N ARG A 72 9.99 -0.45 9.21
CA ARG A 72 8.66 -0.54 8.58
C ARG A 72 8.64 0.15 7.22
N GLN A 73 9.23 1.33 7.12
CA GLN A 73 9.35 2.06 5.87
C GLN A 73 10.12 1.25 4.81
N SER A 74 11.21 0.56 5.18
CA SER A 74 11.94 -0.29 4.23
C SER A 74 11.13 -1.52 3.78
N VAL A 75 10.33 -2.12 4.68
CA VAL A 75 9.38 -3.18 4.30
C VAL A 75 8.34 -2.64 3.33
N TRP A 76 7.67 -1.53 3.65
CA TRP A 76 6.63 -0.95 2.80
C TRP A 76 7.16 -0.56 1.41
N ALA A 77 8.38 -0.04 1.34
CA ALA A 77 9.06 0.21 0.08
C ALA A 77 9.24 -1.06 -0.77
N ALA A 78 9.63 -2.18 -0.14
CA ALA A 78 9.72 -3.48 -0.81
C ALA A 78 8.34 -4.00 -1.27
N LEU A 79 7.28 -3.78 -0.49
CA LEU A 79 5.92 -4.17 -0.88
C LEU A 79 5.50 -3.49 -2.20
N CYS A 80 5.80 -2.19 -2.34
CA CYS A 80 5.47 -1.43 -3.54
C CYS A 80 6.21 -1.90 -4.79
N ARG A 81 7.28 -2.69 -4.66
CA ARG A 81 7.98 -3.31 -5.80
C ARG A 81 7.33 -4.59 -6.30
N ILE A 82 6.35 -5.14 -5.58
CA ILE A 82 5.62 -6.34 -6.02
C ILE A 82 4.63 -5.92 -7.11
N PRO A 83 4.74 -6.41 -8.35
CA PRO A 83 3.83 -6.03 -9.42
C PRO A 83 2.38 -6.45 -9.16
N PRO A 84 1.38 -5.78 -9.76
CA PRO A 84 -0.02 -6.19 -9.67
C PRO A 84 -0.22 -7.59 -10.24
N GLY A 85 -1.03 -8.42 -9.56
CA GLY A 85 -1.27 -9.80 -9.95
C GLY A 85 -0.11 -10.77 -9.63
N GLU A 86 1.03 -10.26 -9.17
CA GLU A 86 2.10 -11.07 -8.59
C GLU A 86 2.01 -11.13 -7.07
N THR A 87 2.63 -12.16 -6.50
CA THR A 87 2.77 -12.30 -5.05
C THR A 87 4.21 -12.58 -4.66
N ARG A 88 4.54 -12.26 -3.41
CA ARG A 88 5.79 -12.65 -2.76
C ARG A 88 5.49 -13.22 -1.38
N SER A 89 6.34 -14.12 -0.91
CA SER A 89 6.29 -14.63 0.46
C SER A 89 6.98 -13.68 1.42
N TYR A 90 6.62 -13.77 2.71
CA TYR A 90 7.33 -13.07 3.78
C TYR A 90 8.83 -13.35 3.79
N SER A 91 9.26 -14.56 3.42
CA SER A 91 10.67 -14.94 3.32
C SER A 91 11.40 -14.28 2.15
N GLU A 92 10.73 -14.09 1.01
CA GLU A 92 11.31 -13.39 -0.14
C GLU A 92 11.53 -11.92 0.17
N ILE A 93 10.54 -11.26 0.78
CA ILE A 93 10.69 -9.87 1.25
C ILE A 93 11.77 -9.75 2.32
N ALA A 94 11.85 -10.72 3.24
CA ALA A 94 12.90 -10.74 4.26
C ALA A 94 14.29 -10.80 3.62
N ALA A 95 14.49 -11.69 2.64
CA ALA A 95 15.73 -11.80 1.90
C ALA A 95 16.07 -10.52 1.13
N GLU A 96 15.09 -9.90 0.47
CA GLU A 96 15.24 -8.68 -0.33
C GLU A 96 15.78 -7.50 0.49
N ILE A 97 15.32 -7.35 1.74
CA ILE A 97 15.72 -6.23 2.61
C ILE A 97 16.80 -6.61 3.64
N GLY A 98 17.38 -7.81 3.53
CA GLY A 98 18.41 -8.29 4.46
C GLY A 98 17.90 -8.58 5.89
N CYS A 99 16.61 -8.86 6.06
CA CYS A 99 16.02 -9.26 7.33
C CYS A 99 16.05 -10.79 7.48
N ARG A 100 16.43 -11.30 8.66
CA ARG A 100 16.42 -12.75 8.95
C ARG A 100 15.08 -13.28 9.44
N SER A 101 14.09 -12.41 9.68
CA SER A 101 12.84 -12.77 10.35
C SER A 101 11.62 -12.49 9.45
N PRO A 102 11.09 -13.52 8.77
CA PRO A 102 9.81 -13.42 8.05
C PRO A 102 8.65 -12.99 8.98
N ARG A 103 8.73 -13.33 10.27
CA ARG A 103 7.77 -12.86 11.29
C ARG A 103 7.80 -11.35 11.45
N ALA A 104 8.99 -10.73 11.46
CA ALA A 104 9.12 -9.28 11.53
C ALA A 104 8.53 -8.60 10.29
N ILE A 105 8.70 -9.20 9.11
CA ILE A 105 8.03 -8.76 7.87
C ILE A 105 6.52 -8.82 8.03
N GLY A 106 5.97 -9.93 8.55
CA GLY A 106 4.54 -10.07 8.79
C GLY A 106 3.96 -8.97 9.70
N GLN A 107 4.69 -8.61 10.76
CA GLN A 107 4.27 -7.51 11.66
C GLN A 107 4.32 -6.15 10.97
N ALA A 108 5.37 -5.87 10.19
CA ALA A 108 5.46 -4.63 9.42
C ALA A 108 4.41 -4.54 8.30
N ASN A 109 4.11 -5.66 7.64
CA ASN A 109 3.07 -5.78 6.62
C ASN A 109 1.67 -5.51 7.20
N GLY A 110 1.39 -6.07 8.39
CA GLY A 110 0.13 -5.83 9.10
C GLY A 110 -0.04 -4.41 9.62
N ALA A 111 1.07 -3.72 9.90
CA ALA A 111 1.11 -2.34 10.39
C ALA A 111 1.14 -1.29 9.27
N ASN A 112 0.87 -1.68 8.03
CA ASN A 112 0.80 -0.76 6.88
C ASN A 112 -0.35 0.26 7.06
N PRO A 113 -0.06 1.57 7.15
CA PRO A 113 -1.10 2.59 7.34
C PRO A 113 -1.85 2.94 6.05
N ILE A 114 -1.35 2.54 4.88
CA ILE A 114 -1.96 2.85 3.58
C ILE A 114 -2.22 1.55 2.80
N PRO A 115 -3.09 0.64 3.29
CA PRO A 115 -3.46 -0.58 2.58
C PRO A 115 -4.01 -0.29 1.17
N ILE A 116 -4.01 -1.31 0.30
CA ILE A 116 -4.33 -1.22 -1.13
C ILE A 116 -3.28 -0.45 -1.94
N ILE A 117 -2.99 0.80 -1.59
CA ILE A 117 -1.98 1.64 -2.25
C ILE A 117 -0.57 1.09 -1.99
N ILE A 118 -0.24 0.85 -0.71
CA ILE A 118 0.91 0.02 -0.33
C ILE A 118 0.38 -1.43 -0.29
N PRO A 119 0.82 -2.31 -1.21
CA PRO A 119 0.07 -3.53 -1.55
C PRO A 119 0.39 -4.70 -0.61
N CYS A 120 0.07 -4.54 0.68
CA CYS A 120 0.29 -5.58 1.71
C CYS A 120 -0.51 -6.86 1.48
N HIS A 121 -1.56 -6.82 0.65
CA HIS A 121 -2.33 -7.99 0.20
C HIS A 121 -1.55 -8.90 -0.77
N ARG A 122 -0.50 -8.40 -1.43
CA ARG A 122 0.35 -9.19 -2.35
C ARG A 122 1.37 -10.08 -1.63
N VAL A 123 1.50 -9.94 -0.30
CA VAL A 123 2.40 -10.81 0.49
C VAL A 123 1.64 -12.02 1.02
N VAL A 124 2.09 -13.22 0.67
CA VAL A 124 1.45 -14.49 1.04
C VAL A 124 2.32 -15.32 1.99
N ALA A 125 1.74 -16.34 2.61
CA ALA A 125 2.51 -17.32 3.36
C ALA A 125 3.30 -18.24 2.42
N ALA A 126 4.23 -19.02 2.99
CA ALA A 126 5.03 -19.97 2.22
C ALA A 126 4.15 -20.97 1.45
N LYS A 127 4.68 -21.49 0.33
CA LYS A 127 4.00 -22.45 -0.56
C LYS A 127 2.68 -21.93 -1.15
N GLY A 128 2.54 -20.61 -1.32
CA GLY A 128 1.38 -19.98 -1.95
C GLY A 128 0.11 -19.94 -1.10
N ALA A 129 0.19 -20.31 0.19
CA ALA A 129 -0.94 -20.17 1.09
C ALA A 129 -1.24 -18.68 1.34
N ILE A 130 -2.51 -18.29 1.32
CA ILE A 130 -2.89 -16.86 1.37
C ILE A 130 -2.38 -16.11 2.61
N GLY A 131 -2.24 -16.80 3.75
CA GLY A 131 -1.88 -16.18 5.02
C GLY A 131 -2.98 -15.26 5.57
N GLY A 132 -2.63 -14.42 6.55
CA GLY A 132 -3.54 -13.43 7.15
C GLY A 132 -3.64 -12.11 6.38
N TYR A 133 -4.59 -11.28 6.79
CA TYR A 133 -4.77 -9.90 6.36
C TYR A 133 -5.31 -9.07 7.52
N SER A 134 -4.72 -7.89 7.77
CA SER A 134 -5.13 -7.01 8.88
C SER A 134 -6.28 -6.08 8.52
N GLY A 135 -6.66 -5.97 7.24
CA GLY A 135 -7.76 -5.12 6.83
C GLY A 135 -9.14 -5.68 7.19
N GLU A 136 -10.16 -4.83 7.17
CA GLU A 136 -11.56 -5.19 7.39
C GLU A 136 -12.00 -6.22 6.34
N GLY A 137 -12.82 -7.18 6.76
CA GLY A 137 -13.13 -8.38 5.98
C GLY A 137 -12.00 -9.42 5.90
N GLY A 138 -10.81 -9.12 6.43
CA GLY A 138 -9.71 -10.06 6.60
C GLY A 138 -9.32 -10.78 5.32
N ILE A 139 -9.27 -12.12 5.37
CA ILE A 139 -8.87 -12.95 4.24
C ILE A 139 -9.81 -12.75 3.03
N ALA A 140 -11.10 -12.47 3.23
CA ALA A 140 -12.03 -12.26 2.12
C ALA A 140 -11.62 -11.03 1.28
N THR A 141 -11.27 -9.93 1.95
CA THR A 141 -10.75 -8.71 1.32
C THR A 141 -9.46 -8.97 0.57
N LYS A 142 -8.52 -9.71 1.16
CA LYS A 142 -7.27 -10.08 0.49
C LYS A 142 -7.52 -10.90 -0.78
N ARG A 143 -8.44 -11.87 -0.73
CA ARG A 143 -8.84 -12.66 -1.91
C ARG A 143 -9.46 -11.78 -2.99
N PHE A 144 -10.34 -10.85 -2.59
CA PHE A 144 -10.98 -9.92 -3.51
C PHE A 144 -9.93 -9.08 -4.25
N LEU A 145 -8.99 -8.47 -3.53
CA LEU A 145 -7.95 -7.62 -4.12
C LEU A 145 -7.02 -8.42 -5.06
N LEU A 146 -6.58 -9.61 -4.65
CA LEU A 146 -5.77 -10.49 -5.51
C LEU A 146 -6.54 -10.91 -6.79
N ALA A 147 -7.83 -11.23 -6.67
CA ALA A 147 -8.66 -11.59 -7.80
C ALA A 147 -8.94 -10.40 -8.74
N LEU A 148 -9.10 -9.20 -8.18
CA LEU A 148 -9.25 -7.96 -8.94
C LEU A 148 -8.01 -7.72 -9.80
N GLU A 149 -6.82 -7.77 -9.21
CA GLU A 149 -5.57 -7.58 -9.94
C GLU A 149 -5.32 -8.66 -11.00
N ALA A 150 -5.61 -9.93 -10.69
CA ALA A 150 -5.47 -11.03 -11.64
C ALA A 150 -6.33 -10.84 -12.91
N ARG A 151 -7.49 -10.16 -12.81
CA ARG A 151 -8.35 -9.83 -13.96
C ARG A 151 -7.86 -8.59 -14.72
N GLY A 152 -7.23 -7.63 -14.04
CA GLY A 152 -6.66 -6.43 -14.66
C GLY A 152 -5.42 -6.71 -15.50
N VAL A 153 -4.60 -7.70 -15.10
CA VAL A 153 -3.39 -8.13 -15.83
C VAL A 153 -3.73 -8.76 -17.20
N SER A 154 -4.97 -9.19 -17.42
CA SER A 154 -5.42 -9.72 -18.73
C SER A 154 -5.70 -8.65 -19.81
N ARG A 155 -5.53 -7.35 -19.54
CA ARG A 155 -5.88 -6.28 -20.51
C ARG A 155 -4.75 -5.36 -20.95
N GLU A 156 -3.62 -5.29 -20.23
CA GLU A 156 -2.47 -4.47 -20.62
C GLU A 156 -1.19 -5.31 -20.47
N GLU A 157 -0.49 -5.50 -21.57
CA GLU A 157 0.68 -6.35 -21.70
C GLU A 157 1.85 -5.91 -20.81
N ALA A 158 2.70 -6.91 -20.52
CA ALA A 158 4.12 -6.79 -20.24
C ALA A 158 4.79 -5.56 -20.90
N GLY A 159 4.98 -4.48 -20.16
CA GLY A 159 5.58 -3.25 -20.67
C GLY A 159 5.99 -2.30 -19.55
N THR A 160 7.25 -2.43 -19.13
CA THR A 160 8.08 -1.52 -18.31
C THR A 160 7.41 -0.23 -17.78
N LEU A 161 7.19 -0.17 -16.46
CA LEU A 161 6.80 1.07 -15.76
C LEU A 161 8.03 1.75 -15.10
N PRO A 162 8.17 3.08 -15.21
CA PRO A 162 9.29 3.83 -14.63
C PRO A 162 9.10 4.08 -13.13
N LEU A 163 10.20 3.96 -12.36
CA LEU A 163 10.26 4.04 -10.90
C LEU A 163 10.25 5.47 -10.31
N SER A 164 9.85 6.49 -11.07
CA SER A 164 10.10 7.87 -10.69
C SER A 164 8.94 8.50 -9.91
N ARG A 165 8.71 8.09 -8.65
CA ARG A 165 8.16 9.00 -7.59
C ARG A 165 8.09 8.48 -6.14
N PHE A 166 8.74 7.36 -5.81
CA PHE A 166 9.02 7.06 -4.39
C PHE A 166 10.14 7.98 -3.87
N SER A 167 9.80 9.16 -3.36
CA SER A 167 10.76 9.99 -2.62
C SER A 167 10.86 9.52 -1.17
N LEU A 168 11.44 8.33 -0.97
CA LEU A 168 11.98 7.96 0.32
C LEU A 168 13.27 8.76 0.49
N ARG A 169 13.24 9.81 1.32
CA ARG A 169 14.49 10.37 1.81
C ARG A 169 15.18 9.24 2.58
N PRO A 170 16.38 8.78 2.16
CA PRO A 170 17.05 7.70 2.87
C PRO A 170 17.23 8.12 4.34
N PRO A 171 17.08 7.19 5.31
CA PRO A 171 17.41 7.51 6.69
C PRO A 171 18.85 8.03 6.71
N ALA A 172 19.05 9.19 7.33
CA ALA A 172 20.38 9.77 7.48
C ALA A 172 21.32 8.69 8.04
N ALA A 173 22.46 8.48 7.37
CA ALA A 173 23.46 7.51 7.82
C ALA A 173 23.77 7.79 9.30
N PRO A 174 23.85 6.75 10.16
CA PRO A 174 24.29 6.95 11.52
C PRO A 174 25.69 7.57 11.45
N GLN A 175 25.80 8.82 11.91
CA GLN A 175 27.10 9.44 12.11
C GLN A 175 27.83 8.55 13.10
N GLY A 176 28.87 7.88 12.62
CA GLY A 176 29.69 7.02 13.45
C GLY A 176 30.17 7.83 14.65
N THR A 177 29.78 7.39 15.84
CA THR A 177 30.44 7.79 17.08
C THR A 177 31.87 7.28 17.02
N PRO A 178 32.90 8.15 17.07
CA PRO A 178 34.26 7.69 17.20
C PRO A 178 34.54 7.29 18.67
N ARG A 179 35.10 6.08 18.79
CA ARG A 179 35.73 5.42 19.95
C ARG A 179 34.81 4.61 20.86
#